data_AF-A0A537FXN8-F1
#
_entry.id   AF-A0A537FXN8-F1
#
_cell.length_a   1.000
_cell.length_b   1.000
_cell.length_c   1.000
_cell.angle_alpha   90.00
_cell.angle_beta   90.00
_cell.angle_gamma   90.00
#
_symmetry.space_group_name_H-M   'P 1'
#
loop_
_entity.id
_entity.type
_entity.pdbx_description
1 polymer ?
#
loop_
_entity_poly.entity_id
_entity_poly.type
_entity_poly.pdbx_seq_one_letter_code
_entity_poly.pdbx_strand_id
1 'polypeptide(L)'
;MSSSIEQLLSKSLEDLYEELGRSLIAPEFPKTATITRQNAAQRGRSFVSGSLERLRAKICVDWRYCNKRSEYGDFQSLAYAVAPLVSSVVGVPATTAMIVAIILVKSGLEKLCNCS
;
A
#
# COMPACT_ATOMS: atom_id res chain seq x y z
N MET A 1 10.26 13.74 11.61
CA MET A 1 9.62 12.45 11.32
C MET A 1 9.10 12.34 9.86
N SER A 2 9.53 13.19 8.91
CA SER A 2 9.02 13.20 7.52
C SER A 2 9.90 12.47 6.49
N SER A 3 11.19 12.25 6.77
CA SER A 3 12.16 11.76 5.78
C SER A 3 11.86 10.36 5.22
N SER A 4 11.23 9.48 6.01
CA SER A 4 10.94 8.11 5.58
C SER A 4 9.77 8.04 4.58
N ILE A 5 8.77 8.92 4.68
CA ILE A 5 7.61 8.89 3.78
C ILE A 5 7.94 9.54 2.44
N GLU A 6 8.64 10.68 2.43
CA GLU A 6 9.13 11.30 1.19
C GLU A 6 10.01 10.32 0.38
N GLN A 7 10.84 9.52 1.06
CA GLN A 7 11.61 8.43 0.45
C GLN A 7 10.71 7.34 -0.15
N LEU A 8 9.61 6.97 0.50
CA LEU A 8 8.66 6.01 -0.08
C LEU A 8 7.91 6.62 -1.29
N LEU A 9 7.57 7.90 -1.22
CA LEU A 9 6.89 8.61 -2.30
C LEU A 9 7.75 8.75 -3.55
N SER A 10 9.08 8.81 -3.43
CA SER A 10 9.99 8.88 -4.57
C SER A 10 10.32 7.54 -5.21
N LYS A 11 10.11 6.42 -4.50
CA LYS A 11 10.39 5.04 -5.00
C LYS A 11 9.51 4.67 -6.20
N SER A 12 10.03 3.83 -7.10
CA SER A 12 9.22 3.21 -8.15
C SER A 12 8.18 2.26 -7.56
N LEU A 13 7.15 1.88 -8.32
CA LEU A 13 6.20 0.84 -7.90
C LEU A 13 6.91 -0.48 -7.58
N GLU A 14 7.93 -0.84 -8.35
CA GLU A 14 8.70 -2.07 -8.12
C GLU A 14 9.47 -2.03 -6.80
N ASP A 15 10.13 -0.91 -6.49
CA ASP A 15 10.83 -0.71 -5.21
C ASP A 15 9.85 -0.71 -4.03
N LEU A 16 8.64 -0.17 -4.21
CA LEU A 16 7.59 -0.20 -3.18
C LEU A 16 7.09 -1.63 -2.92
N TYR A 17 6.92 -2.44 -3.96
CA TYR A 17 6.58 -3.85 -3.79
C TYR A 17 7.70 -4.62 -3.10
N GLU A 18 8.95 -4.33 -3.40
CA GLU A 18 10.10 -4.91 -2.71
C GLU A 18 10.08 -4.55 -1.21
N GLU A 19 9.97 -3.25 -0.90
CA GLU A 19 9.92 -2.74 0.48
C GLU A 19 8.78 -3.39 1.27
N LEU A 20 7.59 -3.47 0.66
CA LEU A 20 6.44 -4.14 1.25
C LEU A 20 6.76 -5.61 1.52
N GLY A 21 7.28 -6.34 0.54
CA GLY A 21 7.63 -7.74 0.69
C GLY A 21 8.62 -8.02 1.81
N ARG A 22 9.59 -7.12 2.01
CA ARG A 22 10.54 -7.17 3.13
C ARG A 22 9.86 -6.87 4.47
N SER A 23 8.96 -5.90 4.52
CA SER A 23 8.23 -5.56 5.76
C SER A 23 7.28 -6.67 6.26
N LEU A 24 6.87 -7.58 5.37
CA LEU A 24 5.96 -8.69 5.67
C LEU A 24 6.67 -9.93 6.24
N ILE A 25 7.98 -9.86 6.50
CA ILE A 25 8.73 -10.97 7.10
C ILE A 25 8.54 -10.91 8.61
N ALA A 26 7.85 -11.91 9.17
CA ALA A 26 7.80 -12.09 10.61
C ALA A 26 9.20 -12.50 11.12
N PRO A 27 9.69 -11.94 12.25
CA PRO A 27 11.03 -12.23 12.79
C PRO A 27 11.21 -13.67 13.29
N GLU A 28 10.16 -14.50 13.25
CA GLU A 28 10.04 -15.76 13.98
C GLU A 28 10.74 -16.94 13.26
N PHE A 29 11.22 -16.74 12.03
CA PHE A 29 11.97 -17.77 11.29
C PHE A 29 13.11 -17.16 10.47
N PRO A 30 14.35 -17.13 10.99
CA PRO A 30 15.53 -16.80 10.21
C PRO A 30 15.95 -18.06 9.43
N LYS A 31 15.07 -18.61 8.59
CA LYS A 31 15.55 -19.54 7.56
C LYS A 31 16.11 -18.67 6.44
N THR A 32 17.43 -18.50 6.56
CA THR A 32 18.51 -18.08 5.64
C THR A 32 18.32 -18.35 4.14
N ALA A 33 17.12 -18.14 3.60
CA ALA A 33 16.95 -17.90 2.17
C ALA A 33 17.21 -16.42 1.95
N THR A 34 18.32 -16.08 1.29
CA THR A 34 18.59 -14.72 0.83
C THR A 34 17.35 -14.18 0.14
N ILE A 35 16.69 -13.18 0.74
CA ILE A 35 15.52 -12.56 0.14
C ILE A 35 16.03 -11.67 -0.97
N THR A 36 16.06 -12.25 -2.16
CA THR A 36 16.35 -11.55 -3.40
C THR A 36 15.32 -10.44 -3.58
N ARG A 37 15.74 -9.37 -4.27
CA ARG A 37 14.86 -8.27 -4.66
C ARG A 37 13.60 -8.77 -5.38
N GLN A 38 13.74 -9.72 -6.29
CA GLN A 38 12.62 -10.32 -7.01
C GLN A 38 11.65 -11.06 -6.09
N ASN A 39 12.15 -11.87 -5.14
CA ASN A 39 11.30 -12.59 -4.21
C ASN A 39 10.53 -11.64 -3.27
N ALA A 40 11.19 -10.58 -2.81
CA ALA A 40 10.53 -9.52 -2.03
C ALA A 40 9.46 -8.81 -2.85
N ALA A 41 9.78 -8.35 -4.07
CA ALA A 41 8.81 -7.69 -4.93
C ALA A 41 7.61 -8.59 -5.25
N GLN A 42 7.84 -9.87 -5.55
CA GLN A 42 6.77 -10.84 -5.81
C GLN A 42 5.88 -11.05 -4.58
N ARG A 43 6.47 -11.13 -3.39
CA ARG A 43 5.71 -11.20 -2.12
C ARG A 43 4.85 -9.96 -1.91
N GLY A 44 5.40 -8.77 -2.11
CA GLY A 44 4.64 -7.52 -2.00
C GLY A 44 3.48 -7.47 -2.99
N ARG A 45 3.70 -7.85 -4.25
CA ARG A 45 2.64 -7.95 -5.26
C ARG A 45 1.54 -8.92 -4.83
N SER A 46 1.92 -10.11 -4.37
CA SER A 46 1.00 -11.16 -3.94
C SER A 46 0.15 -10.71 -2.74
N PHE A 47 0.74 -9.95 -1.82
CA PHE A 47 0.03 -9.39 -0.67
C PHE A 47 -1.03 -8.36 -1.10
N VAL A 48 -0.68 -7.44 -2.00
CA VAL A 48 -1.61 -6.43 -2.50
C VAL A 48 -2.71 -7.07 -3.33
N SER A 49 -2.37 -7.96 -4.27
CA SER A 49 -3.36 -8.63 -5.12
C SER A 49 -4.32 -9.52 -4.30
N GLY A 50 -3.81 -10.28 -3.33
CA GLY A 50 -4.64 -11.11 -2.43
C GLY A 50 -5.53 -10.32 -1.47
N SER A 51 -5.29 -9.02 -1.32
CA SER A 51 -6.10 -8.12 -0.49
C SER A 51 -6.98 -7.17 -1.31
N LEU A 52 -6.85 -7.18 -2.63
CA LEU A 52 -7.35 -6.11 -3.49
C LEU A 52 -8.88 -5.97 -3.44
N GLU A 53 -9.62 -7.06 -3.42
CA GLU A 53 -11.09 -7.02 -3.35
C GLU A 53 -11.59 -6.40 -2.04
N ARG A 54 -11.00 -6.79 -0.91
CA ARG A 54 -11.35 -6.24 0.41
C ARG A 54 -10.95 -4.77 0.52
N LEU A 55 -9.79 -4.41 -0.01
CA LEU A 55 -9.33 -3.02 -0.08
C LEU A 55 -10.25 -2.18 -0.97
N ARG A 56 -10.68 -2.72 -2.11
CA ARG A 56 -11.65 -2.08 -3.00
C ARG A 56 -12.98 -1.85 -2.30
N ALA A 57 -13.53 -2.85 -1.61
CA ALA A 57 -14.76 -2.68 -0.83
C ALA A 57 -14.61 -1.56 0.21
N LYS A 58 -13.52 -1.57 0.98
CA LYS A 58 -13.29 -0.57 2.02
C LYS A 58 -13.09 0.85 1.48
N ILE A 59 -12.27 1.01 0.44
CA ILE A 59 -11.85 2.32 -0.07
C ILE A 59 -12.91 2.88 -1.02
N CYS A 60 -13.40 2.07 -1.95
CA CYS A 60 -14.29 2.54 -3.01
C CYS A 60 -15.74 2.58 -2.56
N VAL A 61 -16.20 1.61 -1.75
CA VAL A 61 -17.62 1.51 -1.34
C VAL A 61 -17.83 2.16 0.02
N ASP A 62 -17.19 1.66 1.08
CA ASP A 62 -17.46 2.15 2.44
C ASP A 62 -17.00 3.59 2.63
N TRP A 63 -15.75 3.87 2.24
CA TRP A 63 -15.16 5.20 2.38
C TRP A 63 -15.57 6.16 1.26
N ARG A 64 -16.13 5.64 0.16
CA ARG A 64 -16.64 6.39 -1.00
C ARG A 64 -15.57 7.27 -1.66
N TYR A 65 -14.41 6.70 -1.98
CA TYR A 65 -13.28 7.42 -2.57
C TYR A 65 -13.67 8.40 -3.70
N CYS A 66 -14.52 7.99 -4.65
CA CYS A 66 -14.89 8.85 -5.78
C CYS A 66 -15.54 10.18 -5.36
N ASN A 67 -16.24 10.21 -4.22
CA ASN A 67 -16.86 11.42 -3.69
C ASN A 67 -15.87 12.30 -2.93
N LYS A 68 -14.84 11.69 -2.34
CA LYS A 68 -13.87 12.35 -1.47
C LYS A 68 -12.56 12.70 -2.17
N ARG A 69 -12.31 12.21 -3.39
CA ARG A 69 -11.03 12.38 -4.09
C ARG A 69 -10.60 13.84 -4.22
N SER A 70 -11.56 14.76 -4.38
CA SER A 70 -11.30 16.20 -4.48
C SER A 70 -10.97 16.88 -3.15
N GLU A 71 -11.20 16.21 -2.01
CA GLU A 71 -10.84 16.72 -0.68
C GLU A 71 -9.33 16.60 -0.41
N TYR A 72 -8.60 15.81 -1.21
CA TYR A 72 -7.17 15.57 -1.05
C TYR A 72 -6.39 16.31 -2.15
N GLY A 73 -5.78 17.44 -1.79
CA GLY A 73 -5.08 18.33 -2.73
C GLY A 73 -3.77 17.78 -3.29
N ASP A 74 -3.21 16.74 -2.69
CA ASP A 74 -1.96 16.14 -3.11
C ASP A 74 -1.90 14.63 -2.82
N PHE A 75 -0.93 13.97 -3.46
CA PHE A 75 -0.71 12.54 -3.37
C PHE A 75 -0.46 12.06 -1.93
N GLN A 76 0.33 12.81 -1.16
CA GLN A 76 0.75 12.44 0.19
C GLN A 76 -0.46 12.48 1.13
N SER A 77 -1.24 13.55 1.07
CA SER A 77 -2.49 13.71 1.81
C SER A 77 -3.47 12.55 1.55
N LEU A 78 -3.61 12.13 0.29
CA LEU A 78 -4.44 10.98 -0.07
C LEU A 78 -3.88 9.66 0.50
N ALA A 79 -2.56 9.43 0.42
CA ALA A 79 -1.94 8.24 1.00
C ALA A 79 -2.14 8.16 2.53
N TYR A 80 -2.03 9.29 3.24
CA TYR A 80 -2.32 9.36 4.68
C TYR A 80 -3.77 9.04 5.02
N ALA A 81 -4.72 9.46 4.20
CA ALA A 81 -6.14 9.17 4.40
C ALA A 81 -6.45 7.68 4.14
N VAL A 82 -5.75 7.05 3.21
CA VAL A 82 -5.97 5.64 2.82
C VAL A 82 -5.27 4.66 3.75
N ALA A 83 -4.12 4.99 4.33
CA ALA A 83 -3.34 4.07 5.17
C ALA A 83 -4.12 3.48 6.38
N PRO A 84 -4.91 4.25 7.15
CA PRO A 84 -5.74 3.69 8.21
C PRO A 84 -6.79 2.69 7.70
N LEU A 85 -7.36 2.94 6.51
CA LEU A 85 -8.32 2.04 5.87
C LEU A 85 -7.65 0.72 5.52
N VAL A 86 -6.46 0.78 4.94
CA VAL A 86 -5.64 -0.40 4.63
C VAL A 86 -5.37 -1.20 5.91
N SER A 87 -4.86 -0.54 6.95
CA SER A 87 -4.52 -1.19 8.23
C SER A 87 -5.72 -1.95 8.82
N SER A 88 -6.93 -1.36 8.75
CA SER A 88 -8.17 -1.99 9.21
C SER A 88 -8.59 -3.25 8.43
N VAL A 89 -8.12 -3.41 7.19
CA VAL A 89 -8.49 -4.52 6.30
C VAL A 89 -7.49 -5.66 6.37
N VAL A 90 -6.20 -5.35 6.41
CA VAL A 90 -5.12 -6.35 6.24
C VAL A 90 -4.37 -6.69 7.52
N GLY A 91 -4.62 -5.97 8.63
CA GLY A 91 -4.06 -6.32 9.95
C GLY A 91 -2.54 -6.15 10.05
N VAL A 92 -1.95 -5.20 9.32
CA VAL A 92 -0.51 -4.90 9.34
C VAL A 92 -0.19 -3.63 10.14
N PRO A 93 1.06 -3.47 10.62
CA PRO A 93 1.50 -2.24 11.25
C PRO A 93 1.26 -1.00 10.38
N ALA A 94 1.07 0.16 11.02
CA ALA A 94 0.77 1.41 10.32
C ALA A 94 1.82 1.78 9.25
N THR A 95 3.09 1.48 9.50
CA THR A 95 4.20 1.68 8.55
C THR A 95 4.05 0.82 7.30
N THR A 96 3.72 -0.46 7.45
CA THR A 96 3.43 -1.37 6.33
C THR A 96 2.16 -0.97 5.58
N ALA A 97 1.12 -0.55 6.30
CA ALA A 97 -0.12 -0.06 5.71
C ALA A 97 0.10 1.20 4.86
N MET A 98 1.03 2.07 5.26
CA MET A 98 1.43 3.25 4.46
C MET A 98 2.06 2.85 3.12
N ILE A 99 2.93 1.84 3.09
CA ILE A 99 3.54 1.36 1.83
C ILE A 99 2.45 0.89 0.86
N VAL A 100 1.49 0.10 1.36
CA VAL A 100 0.35 -0.37 0.57
C VAL A 100 -0.51 0.79 0.09
N ALA A 101 -0.80 1.78 0.94
CA ALA A 101 -1.55 2.97 0.55
C ALA A 101 -0.87 3.72 -0.60
N ILE A 102 0.45 3.96 -0.50
CA ILE A 102 1.23 4.59 -1.57
C ILE A 102 1.16 3.76 -2.86
N ILE A 103 1.28 2.44 -2.79
CA ILE A 103 1.14 1.55 -3.96
C ILE A 103 -0.22 1.73 -4.62
N LEU A 104 -1.32 1.73 -3.84
CA LEU A 104 -2.67 1.88 -4.38
C LEU A 104 -2.89 3.24 -5.04
N VAL A 105 -2.42 4.33 -4.41
CA VAL A 105 -2.54 5.67 -4.98
C VAL A 105 -1.70 5.79 -6.25
N LYS A 106 -0.45 5.30 -6.27
CA LYS A 106 0.42 5.30 -7.48
C LYS A 106 -0.15 4.44 -8.61
N SER A 107 -0.79 3.33 -8.28
CA SER A 107 -1.43 2.45 -9.27
C SER A 107 -2.72 3.05 -9.84
N GLY A 108 -3.27 4.08 -9.18
CA GLY A 108 -4.45 4.81 -9.60
C GLY A 108 -5.72 4.30 -8.94
N LEU A 109 -6.13 4.95 -7.84
CA LEU A 109 -7.39 4.64 -7.16
C LEU A 109 -8.62 4.92 -8.02
N GLU A 110 -8.54 5.86 -8.96
CA GLU A 110 -9.65 6.14 -9.90
C GLU A 110 -9.98 4.92 -10.76
N LYS A 111 -8.95 4.23 -11.26
CA LYS A 111 -9.12 2.99 -12.03
C LYS A 111 -9.60 1.85 -11.15
N LEU A 112 -9.05 1.73 -9.92
CA LEU A 112 -9.46 0.70 -8.96
C LEU A 112 -10.93 0.82 -8.57
N CYS A 113 -11.39 2.06 -8.34
CA CYS A 113 -12.74 2.37 -7.90
C CYS A 113 -13.72 2.62 -9.06
N ASN A 114 -13.24 2.66 -10.31
CA ASN A 114 -14.03 3.01 -11.50
C ASN A 114 -14.79 4.34 -11.32
N CYS A 115 -14.08 5.37 -10.87
CA CYS A 115 -14.66 6.70 -10.70
C CYS A 115 -14.91 7.33 -12.06
N SER A 116 -16.18 7.59 -12.37
CA SER A 116 -16.65 8.39 -13.51
C SER A 116 -16.52 9.88 -13.24
#